data_AF-A0A9E1US07-F1
#
_entry.id   AF-A0A9E1US07-F1
#
_cell.length_a   1.000
_cell.length_b   1.000
_cell.length_c   1.000
_cell.angle_alpha   90.00
_cell.angle_beta   90.00
_cell.angle_gamma   90.00
#
_symmetry.space_group_name_H-M   'P 1'
#
loop_
_entity.id
_entity.type
_entity.pdbx_description
1 polymer ?
#
loop_
_entity_poly.entity_id
_entity_poly.type
_entity_poly.pdbx_seq_one_letter_code
_entity_poly.pdbx_strand_id
1 'polypeptide(L)'
;MVESPHTRSSAKRRIAFVSLVPLLLGLLAVVGLLYSRANDKAFLRERREAQSPEFTEKAPATFRSPGGTASASTSMEPQVEGMHPGARAIDMAWPIRVTWPLDIGPDASGSNQGEARICLRARQGVNELQNPGEGKAYYPFTVETPGEYRSWCRVRWVNDGVGHIKCNNSWFAGFDALPAAVVGNETDDRDWFWEKGPTAHLEAGVHWFRVELREDGTRMDRAVIAAAAAELTPERLETVALDRPLGLAGVRIPHTPDTPVQPVEIMALTTGSLAVGAGHRNQVTFLASYHALDGATFSGRIEADCPSAPGLVIEGDPVLACSRANPRTRRVLTLRFPADAPRRAHRVTFTVRDTDTQESISRTELRFVKPYAWAFLGPFADTVRASKRVYRYTGTIDRLRQACDDTPMRLAKRLPVAELGLGDVSVVRGIPLTEWRIVDDGSCTDWTGAVDVAKVFGTAAPAFAYAVTWIHAETALNHRSFTFQADDSGWLWANGHTVAQLPLDLPREAHRIWTSAPLRKGPNPVVIKLTQNQRFWGFRFDVVDWHWQGRRGDVITGLGIAEWPK
;
A
#
# COMPACT_ATOMS: atom_id res chain seq x y z
N MET A 1 12.71 -79.41 30.95
CA MET A 1 11.34 -79.03 30.58
C MET A 1 11.01 -77.74 31.29
N VAL A 2 11.03 -76.61 30.57
CA VAL A 2 10.56 -75.31 31.07
C VAL A 2 9.81 -74.69 29.89
N GLU A 3 8.49 -74.55 30.03
CA GLU A 3 7.64 -73.86 29.06
C GLU A 3 7.72 -72.34 29.24
N SER A 4 7.78 -71.63 28.12
CA SER A 4 7.78 -70.17 28.03
C SER A 4 6.40 -69.67 27.59
N PRO A 5 5.77 -68.72 28.32
CA PRO A 5 4.60 -68.01 27.85
C PRO A 5 5.01 -66.62 27.35
N HIS A 6 4.66 -66.25 26.11
CA HIS A 6 4.21 -64.90 25.74
C HIS A 6 3.97 -64.76 24.22
N THR A 7 2.75 -65.02 23.77
CA THR A 7 2.25 -64.59 22.45
C THR A 7 0.77 -64.19 22.50
N ARG A 8 0.40 -63.17 23.29
CA ARG A 8 -0.92 -62.53 23.20
C ARG A 8 -0.87 -61.04 23.54
N SER A 9 -0.40 -60.17 22.63
CA SER A 9 -0.71 -58.72 22.74
C SER A 9 -0.72 -57.89 21.44
N SER A 10 -0.44 -58.44 20.26
CA SER A 10 -0.33 -57.61 19.03
C SER A 10 -1.66 -57.36 18.30
N ALA A 11 -2.70 -58.16 18.53
CA ALA A 11 -3.95 -58.04 17.76
C ALA A 11 -4.85 -56.87 18.20
N LYS A 12 -4.81 -56.45 19.48
CA LYS A 12 -5.70 -55.39 19.99
C LYS A 12 -5.25 -53.97 19.64
N ARG A 13 -3.97 -53.74 19.32
CA ARG A 13 -3.47 -52.39 18.95
C ARG A 13 -3.74 -52.01 17.49
N ARG A 14 -3.94 -52.99 16.58
CA ARG A 14 -4.22 -52.69 15.17
C ARG A 14 -5.67 -52.24 14.92
N ILE A 15 -6.63 -52.72 15.69
CA ILE A 15 -8.05 -52.34 15.50
C ILE A 15 -8.31 -50.89 15.97
N ALA A 16 -7.66 -50.44 17.05
CA ALA A 16 -7.83 -49.06 17.54
C ALA A 16 -7.23 -48.00 16.60
N PHE A 17 -6.18 -48.34 15.84
CA PHE A 17 -5.49 -47.38 14.96
C PHE A 17 -6.24 -47.16 13.63
N VAL A 18 -6.93 -48.18 13.12
CA VAL A 18 -7.68 -48.09 11.85
C VAL A 18 -8.96 -47.26 12.00
N SER A 19 -9.55 -47.21 13.20
CA SER A 19 -10.79 -46.44 13.45
C SER A 19 -10.55 -44.96 13.77
N LEU A 20 -9.33 -44.56 14.17
CA LEU A 20 -9.05 -43.17 14.60
C LEU A 20 -8.73 -42.24 13.43
N VAL A 21 -8.08 -42.75 12.38
CA VAL A 21 -7.65 -41.96 11.22
C VAL A 21 -8.82 -41.35 10.43
N PRO A 22 -9.91 -42.08 10.11
CA PRO A 22 -11.06 -41.50 9.41
C PRO A 22 -11.75 -40.42 10.25
N LEU A 23 -11.77 -40.58 11.58
CA LEU A 23 -12.40 -39.63 12.50
C LEU A 23 -11.59 -38.33 12.59
N LEU A 24 -10.26 -38.42 12.59
CA LEU A 24 -9.37 -37.26 12.56
C LEU A 24 -9.45 -36.51 11.21
N LEU A 25 -9.51 -37.24 10.09
CA LEU A 25 -9.68 -36.65 8.76
C LEU A 25 -11.06 -35.98 8.61
N GLY A 26 -12.11 -36.60 9.16
CA GLY A 26 -13.45 -36.00 9.22
C GLY A 26 -13.47 -34.71 10.06
N LEU A 27 -12.79 -34.70 11.21
CA LEU A 27 -12.68 -33.51 12.06
C LEU A 27 -11.91 -32.39 11.35
N LEU A 28 -10.79 -32.70 10.69
CA LEU A 28 -10.01 -31.73 9.92
C LEU A 28 -10.79 -31.16 8.73
N ALA A 29 -11.57 -31.99 8.02
CA ALA A 29 -12.44 -31.52 6.95
C ALA A 29 -13.54 -30.58 7.47
N VAL A 30 -14.15 -30.89 8.63
CA VAL A 30 -15.13 -30.01 9.28
C VAL A 30 -14.50 -28.70 9.74
N VAL A 31 -13.31 -28.73 10.35
CA VAL A 31 -12.58 -27.52 10.73
C VAL A 31 -12.22 -26.68 9.50
N GLY A 32 -11.77 -27.30 8.40
CA GLY A 32 -11.49 -26.62 7.14
C GLY A 32 -12.75 -25.98 6.53
N LEU A 33 -13.89 -26.67 6.54
CA LEU A 33 -15.17 -26.16 6.07
C LEU A 33 -15.70 -25.01 6.94
N LEU A 34 -15.55 -25.11 8.26
CA LEU A 34 -15.93 -24.05 9.19
C LEU A 34 -15.02 -22.83 9.05
N TYR A 35 -13.71 -23.04 8.86
CA TYR A 35 -12.74 -21.98 8.61
C TYR A 35 -13.00 -21.27 7.28
N SER A 36 -13.24 -22.03 6.20
CA SER A 36 -13.64 -21.48 4.89
C SER A 36 -14.95 -20.72 4.97
N ARG A 37 -16.00 -21.27 5.61
CA ARG A 37 -17.26 -20.53 5.83
C ARG A 37 -17.10 -19.30 6.72
N ALA A 38 -16.22 -19.33 7.69
CA ALA A 38 -15.94 -18.18 8.55
C ALA A 38 -15.22 -17.08 7.76
N ASN A 39 -14.25 -17.44 6.92
CA ASN A 39 -13.57 -16.50 6.01
C ASN A 39 -14.51 -15.95 4.94
N ASP A 40 -15.37 -16.78 4.33
CA ASP A 40 -16.36 -16.32 3.36
C ASP A 40 -17.38 -15.38 4.00
N LYS A 41 -17.79 -15.64 5.26
CA LYS A 41 -18.67 -14.73 6.02
C LYS A 41 -17.96 -13.47 6.49
N ALA A 42 -16.64 -13.50 6.71
CA ALA A 42 -15.85 -12.31 7.02
C ALA A 42 -15.73 -11.42 5.77
N PHE A 43 -15.53 -12.00 4.59
CA PHE A 43 -15.42 -11.28 3.31
C PHE A 43 -16.77 -10.78 2.77
N LEU A 44 -17.85 -11.56 2.90
CA LEU A 44 -19.18 -11.13 2.45
C LEU A 44 -19.82 -10.05 3.34
N ARG A 45 -19.26 -9.76 4.52
CA ARG A 45 -19.76 -8.69 5.42
C ARG A 45 -19.28 -7.29 5.05
N GLU A 46 -18.28 -7.14 4.20
CA GLU A 46 -17.85 -5.83 3.67
C GLU A 46 -18.84 -5.23 2.66
N ARG A 47 -19.80 -6.02 2.15
CA ARG A 47 -20.86 -5.53 1.25
C ARG A 47 -22.01 -4.79 1.95
N ARG A 48 -21.90 -4.52 3.27
CA ARG A 48 -22.86 -3.71 4.04
C ARG A 48 -22.18 -2.49 4.69
N GLU A 49 -21.59 -1.62 3.89
CA GLU A 49 -21.45 -0.21 4.27
C GLU A 49 -22.69 0.60 3.82
N ALA A 50 -22.88 1.75 4.47
CA ALA A 50 -23.80 2.84 4.12
C ALA A 50 -25.27 2.79 4.61
N GLN A 51 -25.50 2.59 5.91
CA GLN A 51 -26.59 3.31 6.60
C GLN A 51 -26.06 3.79 7.97
N SER A 52 -25.29 4.87 7.94
CA SER A 52 -25.11 5.75 9.11
C SER A 52 -26.04 6.95 8.90
N PRO A 53 -26.52 7.64 9.94
CA PRO A 53 -27.11 8.95 9.74
C PRO A 53 -26.07 9.82 9.03
N GLU A 54 -26.37 10.24 7.80
CA GLU A 54 -25.55 11.17 7.05
C GLU A 54 -25.37 12.43 7.90
N PHE A 55 -24.15 12.96 7.98
CA PHE A 55 -24.00 14.36 8.38
C PHE A 55 -24.81 15.18 7.38
N THR A 56 -25.78 15.93 7.89
CA THR A 56 -26.81 16.62 7.09
C THR A 56 -26.26 17.80 6.29
N GLU A 57 -24.99 18.17 6.48
CA GLU A 57 -24.31 19.19 5.69
C GLU A 57 -23.19 18.56 4.86
N LYS A 58 -23.54 18.15 3.63
CA LYS A 58 -22.58 17.83 2.58
C LYS A 58 -22.18 19.14 1.89
N ALA A 59 -21.03 19.69 2.26
CA ALA A 59 -20.41 20.75 1.47
C ALA A 59 -19.58 20.09 0.35
N PRO A 60 -19.96 20.22 -0.94
CA PRO A 60 -19.18 19.64 -2.03
C PRO A 60 -17.77 20.24 -2.10
N ALA A 61 -16.80 19.46 -2.56
CA ALA A 61 -15.45 19.99 -2.79
C ALA A 61 -15.46 21.12 -3.83
N THR A 62 -14.61 22.13 -3.63
CA THR A 62 -14.52 23.25 -4.57
C THR A 62 -13.45 22.95 -5.62
N PHE A 63 -13.86 22.87 -6.88
CA PHE A 63 -12.94 22.76 -8.01
C PHE A 63 -12.40 24.13 -8.39
N ARG A 64 -11.08 24.24 -8.54
CA ARG A 64 -10.43 25.40 -9.14
C ARG A 64 -9.90 25.02 -10.51
N SER A 65 -10.40 25.72 -11.52
CA SER A 65 -9.85 25.60 -12.88
C SER A 65 -8.37 25.94 -12.83
N PRO A 66 -7.49 25.14 -13.46
CA PRO A 66 -6.10 25.52 -13.60
C PRO A 66 -6.05 26.87 -14.33
N GLY A 67 -5.42 27.89 -13.72
CA GLY A 67 -5.28 29.24 -14.27
C GLY A 67 -4.38 29.34 -15.50
N GLY A 68 -4.17 28.23 -16.22
CA GLY A 68 -3.34 28.16 -17.41
C GLY A 68 -3.93 27.14 -18.38
N THR A 69 -3.94 27.51 -19.67
CA THR A 69 -4.21 26.59 -20.78
C THR A 69 -3.20 25.44 -20.73
N ALA A 70 -3.60 24.29 -20.20
CA ALA A 70 -2.83 23.07 -20.33
C ALA A 70 -2.76 22.72 -21.83
N SER A 71 -1.59 22.87 -22.45
CA SER A 71 -1.37 22.41 -23.81
C SER A 71 -1.58 20.90 -23.85
N ALA A 72 -2.58 20.44 -24.61
CA ALA A 72 -2.71 19.04 -24.95
C ALA A 72 -1.43 18.61 -25.69
N SER A 73 -0.65 17.70 -25.10
CA SER A 73 0.51 17.15 -25.77
C SER A 73 0.03 16.23 -26.90
N THR A 74 0.05 16.72 -28.13
CA THR A 74 -0.22 15.92 -29.31
C THR A 74 0.95 14.94 -29.50
N SER A 75 0.77 13.67 -29.15
CA SER A 75 1.77 12.65 -29.45
C SER A 75 1.78 12.41 -30.96
N MET A 76 2.86 12.78 -31.65
CA MET A 76 3.09 12.34 -33.02
C MET A 76 3.32 10.83 -33.02
N GLU A 77 2.41 10.09 -33.64
CA GLU A 77 2.52 8.65 -33.78
C GLU A 77 3.42 8.37 -35.00
N PRO A 78 4.65 7.82 -34.82
CA PRO A 78 5.49 7.47 -35.94
C PRO A 78 4.84 6.36 -36.76
N GLN A 79 4.74 6.55 -38.09
CA GLN A 79 4.39 5.46 -39.00
C GLN A 79 5.56 4.47 -39.06
N VAL A 80 5.40 3.30 -38.46
CA VAL A 80 6.42 2.24 -38.46
C VAL A 80 6.08 1.23 -39.56
N GLU A 81 6.85 1.24 -40.65
CA GLU A 81 6.86 0.17 -41.65
C GLU A 81 7.64 -1.04 -41.11
N GLY A 82 6.99 -2.20 -41.03
CA GLY A 82 7.60 -3.45 -40.57
C GLY A 82 6.83 -4.11 -39.43
N MET A 83 5.54 -4.39 -39.64
CA MET A 83 4.74 -5.11 -38.64
C MET A 83 5.18 -6.58 -38.61
N HIS A 84 5.75 -7.03 -37.50
CA HIS A 84 5.98 -8.45 -37.27
C HIS A 84 4.62 -9.16 -37.15
N PRO A 85 4.26 -10.07 -38.08
CA PRO A 85 2.97 -10.75 -38.01
C PRO A 85 2.89 -11.55 -36.69
N GLY A 86 1.88 -11.26 -35.88
CA GLY A 86 1.61 -11.95 -34.62
C GLY A 86 2.27 -11.38 -33.35
N ALA A 87 3.08 -10.32 -33.42
CA ALA A 87 3.53 -9.59 -32.23
C ALA A 87 2.60 -8.41 -31.92
N ARG A 88 2.31 -8.18 -30.64
CA ARG A 88 1.41 -7.12 -30.14
C ARG A 88 2.05 -6.44 -28.95
N ALA A 89 2.24 -5.12 -28.99
CA ALA A 89 2.74 -4.39 -27.83
C ALA A 89 1.57 -3.92 -26.95
N ILE A 90 1.74 -3.95 -25.65
CA ILE A 90 0.78 -3.48 -24.65
C ILE A 90 1.39 -2.23 -24.00
N ASP A 91 0.59 -1.17 -23.94
CA ASP A 91 0.92 0.03 -23.17
C ASP A 91 0.54 -0.18 -21.71
N MET A 92 1.55 -0.30 -20.84
CA MET A 92 1.34 -0.63 -19.44
C MET A 92 0.74 0.54 -18.63
N ALA A 93 0.71 1.75 -19.20
CA ALA A 93 0.03 2.90 -18.60
C ALA A 93 -1.50 2.84 -18.70
N TRP A 94 -2.06 1.87 -19.43
CA TRP A 94 -3.50 1.78 -19.69
C TRP A 94 -4.08 0.38 -19.42
N PRO A 95 -4.07 -0.07 -18.16
CA PRO A 95 -4.80 -1.27 -17.79
C PRO A 95 -6.30 -1.05 -17.99
N ILE A 96 -7.03 -2.13 -18.29
CA ILE A 96 -8.50 -2.10 -18.23
C ILE A 96 -8.97 -1.92 -16.78
N ARG A 97 -8.24 -2.54 -15.85
CA ARG A 97 -8.45 -2.53 -14.42
C ARG A 97 -7.11 -2.64 -13.74
N VAL A 98 -6.90 -1.80 -12.74
CA VAL A 98 -5.78 -1.91 -11.82
C VAL A 98 -6.27 -1.76 -10.40
N THR A 99 -5.78 -2.63 -9.52
CA THR A 99 -6.05 -2.55 -8.10
C THR A 99 -4.82 -2.09 -7.35
N TRP A 100 -5.05 -1.29 -6.32
CA TRP A 100 -4.03 -0.91 -5.37
C TRP A 100 -3.34 -2.18 -4.79
N PRO A 101 -2.01 -2.15 -4.54
CA PRO A 101 -1.14 -0.98 -4.49
C PRO A 101 -0.41 -0.67 -5.81
N LEU A 102 -0.80 -1.30 -6.91
CA LEU A 102 -0.33 -0.89 -8.22
C LEU A 102 -0.98 0.44 -8.60
N ASP A 103 -0.20 1.32 -9.22
CA ASP A 103 -0.71 2.56 -9.78
C ASP A 103 -0.09 2.88 -11.15
N ILE A 104 -0.66 3.89 -11.81
CA ILE A 104 -0.15 4.44 -13.06
C ILE A 104 0.35 5.85 -12.80
N GLY A 105 1.63 6.11 -13.09
CA GLY A 105 2.17 7.44 -12.89
C GLY A 105 3.50 7.67 -13.58
N PRO A 106 4.03 8.90 -13.48
CA PRO A 106 5.32 9.23 -14.05
C PRO A 106 6.44 8.46 -13.36
N ASP A 107 7.46 8.12 -14.14
CA ASP A 107 8.74 7.69 -13.62
C ASP A 107 9.46 8.89 -12.98
N ALA A 108 9.28 9.06 -11.67
CA ALA A 108 9.86 10.18 -10.93
C ALA A 108 11.29 9.91 -10.43
N SER A 109 11.92 8.78 -10.80
CA SER A 109 13.23 8.37 -10.23
C SER A 109 14.46 8.88 -11.00
N GLY A 110 14.30 9.81 -11.94
CA GLY A 110 15.40 10.33 -12.77
C GLY A 110 15.69 11.82 -12.58
N SER A 111 16.96 12.21 -12.79
CA SER A 111 17.40 13.60 -12.97
C SER A 111 16.79 14.28 -14.21
N ASN A 112 16.22 13.51 -15.13
CA ASN A 112 15.55 14.01 -16.34
C ASN A 112 14.04 14.16 -16.14
N GLN A 113 13.64 15.12 -15.29
CA GLN A 113 12.22 15.40 -14.99
C GLN A 113 11.38 15.83 -16.22
N GLY A 114 12.01 16.17 -17.35
CA GLY A 114 11.34 16.65 -18.56
C GLY A 114 10.60 15.59 -19.38
N GLU A 115 10.96 14.31 -19.25
CA GLU A 115 10.39 13.20 -20.07
C GLU A 115 9.99 12.00 -19.19
N ALA A 116 9.36 12.26 -18.05
CA ALA A 116 8.93 11.19 -17.15
C ALA A 116 7.91 10.28 -17.85
N ARG A 117 8.36 9.07 -18.23
CA ARG A 117 7.51 8.03 -18.84
C ARG A 117 6.38 7.68 -17.89
N ILE A 118 5.17 7.53 -18.43
CA ILE A 118 4.04 7.01 -17.64
C ILE A 118 4.12 5.50 -17.67
N CYS A 119 4.10 4.87 -16.51
CA CYS A 119 4.28 3.43 -16.38
C CYS A 119 3.36 2.85 -15.30
N LEU A 120 3.20 1.53 -15.33
CA LEU A 120 2.75 0.75 -14.20
C LEU A 120 3.84 0.74 -13.14
N ARG A 121 3.47 1.00 -11.89
CA ARG A 121 4.41 1.07 -10.76
C ARG A 121 3.88 0.26 -9.59
N ALA A 122 4.78 -0.47 -8.95
CA ALA A 122 4.61 -0.84 -7.56
C ALA A 122 5.23 0.29 -6.74
N ARG A 123 4.44 0.98 -5.91
CA ARG A 123 4.99 2.10 -5.15
C ARG A 123 5.96 1.58 -4.10
N GLN A 124 7.07 2.29 -3.87
CA GLN A 124 8.03 1.91 -2.83
C GLN A 124 7.37 1.86 -1.43
N GLY A 125 7.60 0.82 -0.65
CA GLY A 125 6.99 0.58 0.66
C GLY A 125 5.62 -0.14 0.61
N VAL A 126 5.09 -0.51 -0.56
CA VAL A 126 3.76 -1.17 -0.60
C VAL A 126 3.74 -2.57 -0.03
N ASN A 127 4.90 -3.23 -0.01
CA ASN A 127 5.08 -4.52 0.67
C ASN A 127 4.78 -4.42 2.18
N GLU A 128 4.76 -3.23 2.77
CA GLU A 128 4.36 -3.01 4.17
C GLU A 128 2.87 -3.17 4.40
N LEU A 129 2.09 -3.02 3.33
CA LEU A 129 0.65 -2.91 3.40
C LEU A 129 -0.05 -4.12 2.80
N GLN A 130 0.60 -4.84 1.89
CA GLN A 130 0.00 -5.88 1.05
C GLN A 130 0.97 -7.04 0.84
N ASN A 131 0.42 -8.25 0.70
CA ASN A 131 1.16 -9.47 0.39
C ASN A 131 1.48 -9.57 -1.12
N PRO A 132 2.49 -10.36 -1.51
CA PRO A 132 2.70 -10.68 -2.91
C PRO A 132 1.44 -11.26 -3.57
N GLY A 133 1.11 -10.77 -4.76
CA GLY A 133 -0.13 -11.06 -5.50
C GLY A 133 -1.31 -10.15 -5.15
N GLU A 134 -1.21 -9.32 -4.11
CA GLU A 134 -2.20 -8.31 -3.77
C GLU A 134 -1.90 -7.03 -4.56
N GLY A 135 -2.79 -6.66 -5.49
CA GLY A 135 -2.52 -5.65 -6.52
C GLY A 135 -2.35 -6.28 -7.88
N LYS A 136 -3.28 -6.01 -8.78
CA LYS A 136 -3.32 -6.62 -10.11
C LYS A 136 -3.66 -5.58 -11.15
N ALA A 137 -3.01 -5.66 -12.30
CA ALA A 137 -3.31 -4.87 -13.48
C ALA A 137 -3.60 -5.81 -14.65
N TYR A 138 -4.67 -5.53 -15.38
CA TYR A 138 -5.14 -6.37 -16.49
C TYR A 138 -5.05 -5.60 -17.80
N TYR A 139 -4.55 -6.28 -18.83
CA TYR A 139 -4.35 -5.71 -20.14
C TYR A 139 -4.93 -6.64 -21.20
N PRO A 140 -5.96 -6.20 -21.93
CA PRO A 140 -6.53 -6.98 -23.01
C PRO A 140 -5.57 -7.03 -24.20
N PHE A 141 -5.54 -8.15 -24.90
CA PHE A 141 -4.94 -8.29 -26.23
C PHE A 141 -5.68 -9.36 -27.04
N THR A 142 -5.40 -9.42 -28.34
CA THR A 142 -6.03 -10.41 -29.23
C THR A 142 -5.02 -11.38 -29.81
N VAL A 143 -5.43 -12.64 -29.90
CA VAL A 143 -4.70 -13.74 -30.55
C VAL A 143 -5.48 -14.15 -31.79
N GLU A 144 -4.84 -14.10 -32.96
CA GLU A 144 -5.48 -14.45 -34.24
C GLU A 144 -5.45 -15.94 -34.53
N THR A 145 -4.35 -16.61 -34.16
CA THR A 145 -4.11 -18.03 -34.42
C THR A 145 -3.77 -18.72 -33.11
N PRO A 146 -4.40 -19.85 -32.77
CA PRO A 146 -4.05 -20.61 -31.57
C PRO A 146 -2.57 -21.02 -31.59
N GLY A 147 -1.90 -21.00 -30.44
CA GLY A 147 -0.52 -21.45 -30.32
C GLY A 147 0.17 -21.03 -29.03
N GLU A 148 1.48 -21.30 -28.95
CA GLU A 148 2.32 -20.90 -27.83
C GLU A 148 2.75 -19.43 -27.97
N TYR A 149 2.46 -18.62 -26.96
CA TYR A 149 2.80 -17.20 -26.89
C TYR A 149 3.66 -16.91 -25.66
N ARG A 150 4.61 -15.99 -25.83
CA ARG A 150 5.48 -15.47 -24.76
C ARG A 150 5.29 -13.97 -24.61
N SER A 151 5.25 -13.50 -23.37
CA SER A 151 5.37 -12.08 -23.05
C SER A 151 6.82 -11.66 -22.88
N TRP A 152 7.14 -10.43 -23.29
CA TRP A 152 8.36 -9.70 -22.96
C TRP A 152 7.95 -8.40 -22.26
N CYS A 153 8.61 -8.03 -21.18
CA CYS A 153 8.23 -6.85 -20.38
C CYS A 153 9.38 -5.85 -20.37
N ARG A 154 9.12 -4.60 -20.77
CA ARG A 154 10.09 -3.53 -20.60
C ARG A 154 9.96 -2.96 -19.21
N VAL A 155 11.00 -3.16 -18.43
CA VAL A 155 11.02 -2.93 -17.00
C VAL A 155 12.14 -1.97 -16.64
N ARG A 156 11.98 -1.38 -15.46
CA ARG A 156 13.00 -0.61 -14.78
C ARG A 156 13.01 -1.01 -13.32
N TRP A 157 14.18 -1.43 -12.85
CA TRP A 157 14.41 -1.64 -11.44
C TRP A 157 14.94 -0.36 -10.83
N VAL A 158 14.32 0.07 -9.75
CA VAL A 158 14.70 1.32 -9.09
C VAL A 158 15.60 0.99 -7.92
N ASN A 159 16.47 1.91 -7.55
CA ASN A 159 17.20 1.75 -6.31
C ASN A 159 16.23 1.84 -5.12
N ASP A 160 16.35 0.96 -4.14
CA ASP A 160 15.57 0.99 -2.90
C ASP A 160 15.87 2.23 -2.01
N GLY A 161 16.72 3.14 -2.47
CA GLY A 161 17.13 4.35 -1.76
C GLY A 161 18.39 4.16 -0.92
N VAL A 162 18.95 2.94 -0.88
CA VAL A 162 20.16 2.60 -0.12
C VAL A 162 21.22 1.90 -0.96
N GLY A 163 21.18 2.06 -2.28
CA GLY A 163 22.21 1.55 -3.18
C GLY A 163 21.91 0.15 -3.74
N HIS A 164 20.72 -0.43 -3.51
CA HIS A 164 20.43 -1.81 -3.89
C HIS A 164 19.16 -1.97 -4.71
N ILE A 165 19.16 -3.03 -5.53
CA ILE A 165 18.05 -3.41 -6.41
C ILE A 165 17.44 -4.78 -6.01
N LYS A 166 18.05 -5.46 -5.04
CA LYS A 166 17.74 -6.86 -4.72
C LYS A 166 16.32 -7.11 -4.20
N CYS A 167 15.60 -6.07 -3.80
CA CYS A 167 14.29 -6.17 -3.18
C CYS A 167 13.18 -5.51 -4.03
N ASN A 168 13.51 -5.03 -5.23
CA ASN A 168 12.61 -4.27 -6.10
C ASN A 168 12.96 -4.50 -7.59
N ASN A 169 13.15 -5.77 -7.97
CA ASN A 169 13.60 -6.18 -9.29
C ASN A 169 12.71 -7.25 -9.94
N SER A 170 11.44 -7.30 -9.56
CA SER A 170 10.57 -8.34 -10.08
C SER A 170 9.07 -8.05 -10.04
N TRP A 171 8.37 -8.73 -10.94
CA TRP A 171 6.91 -8.77 -11.03
C TRP A 171 6.42 -10.21 -11.02
N PHE A 172 5.14 -10.39 -10.69
CA PHE A 172 4.41 -11.57 -11.15
C PHE A 172 3.67 -11.20 -12.43
N ALA A 173 3.71 -12.07 -13.44
CA ALA A 173 2.90 -11.90 -14.66
C ALA A 173 2.33 -13.22 -15.16
N GLY A 174 1.15 -13.19 -15.77
CA GLY A 174 0.45 -14.37 -16.28
C GLY A 174 -0.53 -14.04 -17.39
N PHE A 175 -1.07 -15.09 -18.01
CA PHE A 175 -2.15 -14.99 -18.99
C PHE A 175 -3.46 -15.51 -18.40
N ASP A 176 -4.55 -14.77 -18.59
CA ASP A 176 -5.90 -15.14 -18.15
C ASP A 176 -5.95 -15.57 -16.67
N ALA A 177 -6.48 -16.78 -16.40
CA ALA A 177 -6.53 -17.40 -15.09
C ALA A 177 -5.33 -18.33 -14.81
N LEU A 178 -4.35 -18.41 -15.72
CA LEU A 178 -3.19 -19.28 -15.52
C LEU A 178 -2.32 -18.77 -14.35
N PRO A 179 -1.53 -19.66 -13.71
CA PRO A 179 -0.57 -19.26 -12.69
C PRO A 179 0.40 -18.19 -13.21
N ALA A 180 0.70 -17.19 -12.38
CA ALA A 180 1.70 -16.19 -12.72
C ALA A 180 3.12 -16.75 -12.56
N ALA A 181 4.03 -16.29 -13.42
CA ALA A 181 5.46 -16.50 -13.34
C ALA A 181 6.17 -15.23 -12.84
N VAL A 182 7.37 -15.38 -12.31
CA VAL A 182 8.23 -14.24 -11.97
C VAL A 182 8.83 -13.66 -13.25
N VAL A 183 8.79 -12.34 -13.39
CA VAL A 183 9.49 -11.57 -14.42
C VAL A 183 10.55 -10.72 -13.73
N GLY A 184 11.82 -10.86 -14.11
CA GLY A 184 12.96 -10.23 -13.43
C GLY A 184 13.67 -11.18 -12.46
N ASN A 185 14.18 -10.66 -11.34
CA ASN A 185 15.12 -11.24 -10.36
C ASN A 185 16.61 -10.97 -10.64
N GLU A 186 16.92 -10.17 -11.66
CA GLU A 186 18.27 -9.68 -11.93
C GLU A 186 18.56 -8.38 -11.16
N THR A 187 19.80 -8.11 -10.76
CA THR A 187 20.18 -6.88 -10.05
C THR A 187 20.68 -5.78 -11.00
N ASP A 188 20.10 -5.74 -12.19
CA ASP A 188 20.50 -4.82 -13.24
C ASP A 188 19.94 -3.41 -12.96
N ASP A 189 20.83 -2.41 -12.87
CA ASP A 189 20.50 -1.02 -12.58
C ASP A 189 20.34 -0.14 -13.83
N ARG A 190 20.33 -0.75 -15.02
CA ARG A 190 20.03 -0.05 -16.27
C ARG A 190 18.64 0.59 -16.22
N ASP A 191 18.52 1.70 -16.93
CA ASP A 191 17.30 2.53 -16.94
C ASP A 191 16.07 1.76 -17.43
N TRP A 192 16.01 1.31 -18.68
CA TRP A 192 14.91 0.48 -19.19
C TRP A 192 15.47 -0.66 -20.02
N PHE A 193 15.01 -1.89 -19.76
CA PHE A 193 15.43 -3.06 -20.52
C PHE A 193 14.32 -4.11 -20.58
N TRP A 194 14.49 -5.09 -21.46
CA TRP A 194 13.49 -6.11 -21.73
C TRP A 194 13.77 -7.40 -20.96
N GLU A 195 12.77 -7.87 -20.23
CA GLU A 195 12.77 -9.13 -19.51
C GLU A 195 11.82 -10.14 -20.16
N LYS A 196 12.18 -11.42 -20.09
CA LYS A 196 11.29 -12.50 -20.53
C LYS A 196 10.23 -12.74 -19.46
N GLY A 197 8.98 -12.83 -19.88
CA GLY A 197 7.86 -13.19 -19.02
C GLY A 197 7.31 -14.60 -19.27
N PRO A 198 6.10 -14.90 -18.77
CA PRO A 198 5.45 -16.19 -18.96
C PRO A 198 5.29 -16.60 -20.43
N THR A 199 5.22 -17.91 -20.64
CA THR A 199 4.83 -18.54 -21.90
C THR A 199 3.58 -19.38 -21.66
N ALA A 200 2.61 -19.35 -22.57
CA ALA A 200 1.40 -20.14 -22.50
C ALA A 200 0.83 -20.45 -23.88
N HIS A 201 0.17 -21.60 -24.01
CA HIS A 201 -0.71 -21.89 -25.13
C HIS A 201 -2.00 -21.07 -25.00
N LEU A 202 -2.30 -20.26 -26.02
CA LEU A 202 -3.49 -19.41 -26.10
C LEU A 202 -4.30 -19.82 -27.34
N GLU A 203 -5.62 -19.79 -27.20
CA GLU A 203 -6.53 -20.00 -28.32
C GLU A 203 -6.69 -18.69 -29.13
N ALA A 204 -7.38 -18.75 -30.27
CA ALA A 204 -7.76 -17.53 -30.97
C ALA A 204 -8.86 -16.80 -30.18
N GLY A 205 -8.71 -15.49 -29.98
CA GLY A 205 -9.68 -14.67 -29.24
C GLY A 205 -9.07 -13.55 -28.43
N VAL A 206 -9.87 -13.02 -27.49
CA VAL A 206 -9.46 -12.00 -26.53
C VAL A 206 -8.85 -12.69 -25.30
N HIS A 207 -7.67 -12.23 -24.91
CA HIS A 207 -6.93 -12.72 -23.74
C HIS A 207 -6.51 -11.56 -22.84
N TRP A 208 -6.11 -11.90 -21.63
CA TRP A 208 -5.69 -10.95 -20.60
C TRP A 208 -4.23 -11.18 -20.21
N PHE A 209 -3.39 -10.20 -20.43
CA PHE A 209 -2.09 -10.14 -19.78
C PHE A 209 -2.29 -9.55 -18.38
N ARG A 210 -1.90 -10.30 -17.36
CA ARG A 210 -2.05 -9.94 -15.94
C ARG A 210 -0.69 -9.66 -15.35
N VAL A 211 -0.54 -8.51 -14.71
CA VAL A 211 0.63 -8.19 -13.88
C VAL A 211 0.18 -8.06 -12.43
N GLU A 212 0.94 -8.64 -11.50
CA GLU A 212 0.64 -8.63 -10.07
C GLU A 212 1.85 -8.14 -9.28
N LEU A 213 1.57 -7.52 -8.13
CA LEU A 213 2.60 -7.11 -7.19
C LEU A 213 3.44 -8.32 -6.75
N ARG A 214 4.76 -8.21 -6.86
CA ARG A 214 5.69 -9.15 -6.18
C ARG A 214 6.57 -8.39 -5.20
N GLU A 215 7.12 -7.28 -5.68
CA GLU A 215 7.97 -6.36 -4.93
C GLU A 215 7.52 -4.92 -5.15
N ASP A 216 7.95 -4.02 -4.28
CA ASP A 216 7.70 -2.59 -4.35
C ASP A 216 8.74 -1.90 -5.25
N GLY A 217 8.54 -0.62 -5.59
CA GLY A 217 9.50 0.20 -6.35
C GLY A 217 9.68 -0.14 -7.84
N THR A 218 9.26 -1.34 -8.27
CA THR A 218 9.39 -1.84 -9.65
C THR A 218 8.50 -1.08 -10.64
N ARG A 219 8.93 -1.04 -11.91
CA ARG A 219 8.25 -0.30 -12.97
C ARG A 219 8.16 -1.12 -14.25
N MET A 220 7.08 -0.92 -15.00
CA MET A 220 6.87 -1.51 -16.31
C MET A 220 6.10 -0.54 -17.20
N ASP A 221 6.62 -0.18 -18.36
CA ASP A 221 5.96 0.79 -19.26
C ASP A 221 5.42 0.15 -20.55
N ARG A 222 5.94 -1.02 -20.92
CA ARG A 222 5.53 -1.75 -22.12
C ARG A 222 5.62 -3.25 -21.89
N ALA A 223 4.74 -3.99 -22.54
CA ALA A 223 4.92 -5.42 -22.76
C ALA A 223 4.76 -5.75 -24.25
N VAL A 224 5.29 -6.89 -24.69
CA VAL A 224 5.07 -7.42 -26.04
C VAL A 224 4.67 -8.88 -25.90
N ILE A 225 3.55 -9.25 -26.50
CA ILE A 225 3.12 -10.64 -26.63
C ILE A 225 3.41 -11.08 -28.07
N ALA A 226 4.10 -12.19 -28.23
CA ALA A 226 4.44 -12.75 -29.53
C ALA A 226 4.47 -14.28 -29.48
N ALA A 227 4.42 -14.93 -30.64
CA ALA A 227 4.60 -16.38 -30.72
C ALA A 227 5.91 -16.79 -30.03
N ALA A 228 5.90 -17.86 -29.24
CA ALA A 228 7.04 -18.28 -28.42
C ALA A 228 8.27 -18.66 -29.25
N ALA A 229 8.06 -19.12 -30.49
CA ALA A 229 9.11 -19.43 -31.45
C ALA A 229 9.71 -18.19 -32.15
N ALA A 230 9.13 -17.00 -31.96
CA ALA A 230 9.65 -15.78 -32.57
C ALA A 230 10.94 -15.33 -31.86
N GLU A 231 12.01 -15.18 -32.64
CA GLU A 231 13.26 -14.58 -32.17
C GLU A 231 13.17 -13.05 -32.23
N LEU A 232 12.86 -12.45 -31.09
CA LEU A 232 12.78 -11.00 -30.91
C LEU A 232 14.00 -10.51 -30.13
N THR A 233 14.76 -9.61 -30.74
CA THR A 233 15.82 -8.85 -30.06
C THR A 233 15.21 -7.63 -29.34
N PRO A 234 15.89 -7.02 -28.36
CA PRO A 234 15.43 -5.79 -27.73
C PRO A 234 15.05 -4.68 -28.73
N GLU A 235 15.85 -4.50 -29.79
CA GLU A 235 15.62 -3.48 -30.83
C GLU A 235 14.32 -3.77 -31.60
N ARG A 236 14.00 -5.05 -31.83
CA ARG A 236 12.73 -5.45 -32.45
C ARG A 236 11.54 -5.26 -31.52
N LEU A 237 11.70 -5.51 -30.22
CA LEU A 237 10.65 -5.28 -29.24
C LEU A 237 10.25 -3.80 -29.17
N GLU A 238 11.20 -2.89 -29.40
CA GLU A 238 10.94 -1.46 -29.44
C GLU A 238 10.04 -1.00 -30.59
N THR A 239 10.05 -1.71 -31.72
CA THR A 239 9.29 -1.30 -32.92
C THR A 239 7.89 -1.91 -33.02
N VAL A 240 7.53 -2.85 -32.14
CA VAL A 240 6.22 -3.53 -32.19
C VAL A 240 5.08 -2.53 -31.94
N ALA A 241 4.16 -2.38 -32.89
CA ALA A 241 3.04 -1.45 -32.74
C ALA A 241 2.20 -1.74 -31.48
N LEU A 242 1.74 -0.67 -30.82
CA LEU A 242 0.83 -0.76 -29.68
C LEU A 242 -0.53 -1.33 -30.12
N ASP A 243 -0.94 -2.39 -29.45
CA ASP A 243 -2.27 -2.96 -29.56
C ASP A 243 -3.27 -2.10 -28.77
N ARG A 244 -4.44 -1.91 -29.37
CA ARG A 244 -5.54 -1.11 -28.83
C ARG A 244 -6.84 -1.87 -29.08
N PRO A 245 -7.05 -3.02 -28.41
CA PRO A 245 -8.28 -3.76 -28.59
C PRO A 245 -9.47 -2.88 -28.18
N LEU A 246 -10.41 -2.73 -29.11
CA LEU A 246 -11.69 -2.04 -28.92
C LEU A 246 -12.81 -3.07 -28.86
N GLY A 247 -14.00 -2.65 -28.45
CA GLY A 247 -15.16 -3.52 -28.43
C GLY A 247 -15.15 -4.56 -27.32
N LEU A 248 -14.49 -4.26 -26.21
CA LEU A 248 -14.39 -5.15 -25.05
C LEU A 248 -15.63 -5.10 -24.16
N ALA A 249 -16.58 -4.17 -24.41
CA ALA A 249 -17.80 -4.07 -23.62
C ALA A 249 -18.55 -5.42 -23.55
N GLY A 250 -18.83 -5.89 -22.33
CA GLY A 250 -19.46 -7.19 -22.06
C GLY A 250 -18.49 -8.37 -21.94
N VAL A 251 -17.23 -8.23 -22.37
CA VAL A 251 -16.20 -9.27 -22.19
C VAL A 251 -15.87 -9.40 -20.70
N ARG A 252 -15.74 -10.63 -20.21
CA ARG A 252 -15.43 -10.92 -18.81
C ARG A 252 -13.91 -11.01 -18.59
N ILE A 253 -13.46 -10.43 -17.49
CA ILE A 253 -12.08 -10.59 -17.00
C ILE A 253 -12.07 -11.85 -16.13
N PRO A 254 -11.15 -12.79 -16.32
CA PRO A 254 -11.14 -14.09 -15.64
C PRO A 254 -10.65 -13.98 -14.18
N HIS A 255 -11.26 -13.10 -13.37
CA HIS A 255 -10.97 -12.93 -11.95
C HIS A 255 -12.18 -12.45 -11.15
N THR A 256 -12.10 -12.59 -9.82
CA THR A 256 -13.14 -12.15 -8.89
C THR A 256 -12.89 -10.69 -8.45
N PRO A 257 -13.91 -9.81 -8.49
CA PRO A 257 -15.26 -10.04 -9.01
C PRO A 257 -15.28 -10.11 -10.54
N ASP A 258 -16.01 -11.10 -11.07
CA ASP A 258 -16.22 -11.30 -12.49
C ASP A 258 -17.28 -10.30 -13.01
N THR A 259 -16.87 -9.04 -13.04
CA THR A 259 -17.65 -7.95 -13.59
C THR A 259 -17.29 -7.80 -15.07
N PRO A 260 -18.25 -7.88 -16.00
CA PRO A 260 -18.01 -7.60 -17.41
C PRO A 260 -17.41 -6.21 -17.60
N VAL A 261 -16.55 -6.06 -18.62
CA VAL A 261 -16.03 -4.76 -19.02
C VAL A 261 -17.19 -3.85 -19.41
N GLN A 262 -17.22 -2.66 -18.84
CA GLN A 262 -18.24 -1.67 -19.15
C GLN A 262 -17.94 -0.94 -20.47
N PRO A 263 -18.94 -0.30 -21.13
CA PRO A 263 -18.70 0.58 -22.27
C PRO A 263 -17.63 1.65 -21.99
N VAL A 264 -17.56 2.13 -20.76
CA VAL A 264 -16.52 3.02 -20.26
C VAL A 264 -16.01 2.48 -18.92
N GLU A 265 -14.71 2.19 -18.85
CA GLU A 265 -14.04 1.81 -17.59
C GLU A 265 -13.33 3.02 -17.02
N ILE A 266 -13.62 3.35 -15.76
CA ILE A 266 -13.09 4.52 -15.06
C ILE A 266 -12.45 4.09 -13.74
N MET A 267 -11.19 4.46 -13.55
CA MET A 267 -10.43 4.19 -12.34
C MET A 267 -9.90 5.48 -11.73
N ALA A 268 -9.92 5.57 -10.40
CA ALA A 268 -9.27 6.63 -9.65
C ALA A 268 -8.13 6.04 -8.80
N LEU A 269 -6.90 6.45 -9.08
CA LEU A 269 -5.68 5.93 -8.46
C LEU A 269 -5.01 7.02 -7.66
N THR A 270 -4.65 6.75 -6.41
CA THR A 270 -3.76 7.66 -5.67
C THR A 270 -2.40 7.61 -6.33
N THR A 271 -1.95 8.73 -6.92
CA THR A 271 -0.67 8.85 -7.66
C THR A 271 0.34 9.76 -6.96
N GLY A 272 -0.13 10.53 -5.97
CA GLY A 272 0.71 11.26 -5.02
C GLY A 272 0.76 10.60 -3.64
N SER A 273 0.93 11.41 -2.59
CA SER A 273 0.96 10.94 -1.19
C SER A 273 -0.44 10.64 -0.65
N LEU A 274 -0.56 9.60 0.18
CA LEU A 274 -1.72 9.34 1.04
C LEU A 274 -1.65 10.16 2.33
N ALA A 275 -0.45 10.59 2.73
CA ALA A 275 -0.24 11.46 3.87
C ALA A 275 -0.63 12.90 3.52
N VAL A 276 -1.32 13.58 4.43
CA VAL A 276 -1.73 14.98 4.28
C VAL A 276 -0.82 15.86 5.13
N GLY A 277 -0.14 16.83 4.55
CA GLY A 277 0.75 17.73 5.29
C GLY A 277 1.85 18.36 4.43
N ALA A 278 2.80 19.02 5.09
CA ALA A 278 3.97 19.61 4.45
C ALA A 278 4.81 18.56 3.71
N GLY A 279 5.29 18.94 2.53
CA GLY A 279 6.07 18.06 1.66
C GLY A 279 5.25 16.99 0.93
N HIS A 280 3.95 16.86 1.23
CA HIS A 280 3.09 15.88 0.59
C HIS A 280 2.24 16.51 -0.51
N ARG A 281 2.30 15.91 -1.69
CA ARG A 281 1.42 16.25 -2.81
C ARG A 281 0.34 15.18 -2.92
N ASN A 282 -0.88 15.48 -2.47
CA ASN A 282 -2.00 14.55 -2.60
C ASN A 282 -2.54 14.61 -4.03
N GLN A 283 -2.30 13.55 -4.82
CA GLN A 283 -2.78 13.49 -6.21
C GLN A 283 -3.56 12.23 -6.46
N VAL A 284 -4.62 12.37 -7.25
CA VAL A 284 -5.44 11.27 -7.77
C VAL A 284 -5.42 11.34 -9.29
N THR A 285 -5.00 10.26 -9.92
CA THR A 285 -5.09 10.10 -11.39
C THR A 285 -6.35 9.35 -11.72
N PHE A 286 -7.17 9.94 -12.58
CA PHE A 286 -8.29 9.29 -13.24
C PHE A 286 -7.85 8.76 -14.59
N LEU A 287 -8.18 7.51 -14.85
CA LEU A 287 -8.03 6.87 -16.15
C LEU A 287 -9.43 6.48 -16.63
N ALA A 288 -9.82 6.99 -17.80
CA ALA A 288 -11.03 6.59 -18.49
C ALA A 288 -10.66 5.88 -19.79
N SER A 289 -11.28 4.74 -20.06
CA SER A 289 -11.08 3.99 -21.30
C SER A 289 -12.41 3.59 -21.93
N TYR A 290 -12.54 3.81 -23.24
CA TYR A 290 -13.75 3.57 -24.03
C TYR A 290 -13.66 2.24 -24.76
N HIS A 291 -14.68 1.39 -24.55
CA HIS A 291 -14.71 -0.01 -25.02
C HIS A 291 -15.96 -0.38 -25.81
N ALA A 292 -16.88 0.56 -25.99
CA ALA A 292 -18.05 0.32 -26.81
C ALA A 292 -17.68 0.24 -28.31
N LEU A 293 -18.48 -0.50 -29.07
CA LEU A 293 -18.37 -0.58 -30.53
C LEU A 293 -19.15 0.52 -31.25
N ASP A 294 -20.10 1.15 -30.57
CA ASP A 294 -20.84 2.28 -31.13
C ASP A 294 -19.89 3.48 -31.32
N GLY A 295 -20.23 4.31 -32.31
CA GLY A 295 -19.47 5.55 -32.59
C GLY A 295 -19.71 6.65 -31.56
N ALA A 296 -20.26 6.33 -30.39
CA ALA A 296 -20.62 7.32 -29.39
C ALA A 296 -19.38 7.91 -28.72
N THR A 297 -19.60 9.04 -28.06
CA THR A 297 -18.60 9.73 -27.25
C THR A 297 -19.09 9.72 -25.82
N PHE A 298 -18.19 9.46 -24.89
CA PHE A 298 -18.45 9.63 -23.47
C PHE A 298 -17.87 10.97 -23.00
N SER A 299 -18.66 11.70 -22.21
CA SER A 299 -18.19 12.87 -21.47
C SER A 299 -18.73 12.79 -20.04
N GLY A 300 -17.83 12.71 -19.06
CA GLY A 300 -18.17 12.68 -17.64
C GLY A 300 -17.48 13.78 -16.84
N ARG A 301 -18.13 14.22 -15.76
CA ARG A 301 -17.57 15.15 -14.78
C ARG A 301 -17.23 14.41 -13.50
N ILE A 302 -16.00 14.61 -13.02
CA ILE A 302 -15.53 14.15 -11.72
C ILE A 302 -16.06 15.08 -10.65
N GLU A 303 -16.79 14.52 -9.69
CA GLU A 303 -17.21 15.13 -8.45
C GLU A 303 -16.45 14.50 -7.30
N ALA A 304 -16.24 15.25 -6.23
CA ALA A 304 -15.61 14.75 -5.03
C ALA A 304 -16.32 15.27 -3.78
N ASP A 305 -16.47 14.38 -2.81
CA ASP A 305 -17.05 14.65 -1.50
C ASP A 305 -16.10 14.17 -0.40
N CYS A 306 -15.91 15.00 0.63
CA CYS A 306 -15.10 14.65 1.79
C CYS A 306 -15.71 15.28 3.05
N PRO A 307 -16.67 14.61 3.70
CA PRO A 307 -17.39 15.16 4.85
C PRO A 307 -16.46 15.53 6.02
N SER A 308 -15.31 14.87 6.13
CA SER A 308 -14.32 15.10 7.19
C SER A 308 -13.38 16.30 6.96
N ALA A 309 -13.45 16.94 5.80
CA ALA A 309 -12.61 18.06 5.41
C ALA A 309 -13.42 19.09 4.60
N PRO A 310 -14.41 19.77 5.25
CA PRO A 310 -15.14 20.84 4.59
C PRO A 310 -14.15 21.92 4.14
N GLY A 311 -14.22 22.31 2.87
CA GLY A 311 -13.24 23.19 2.26
C GLY A 311 -12.09 22.48 1.53
N LEU A 312 -12.17 21.17 1.31
CA LEU A 312 -11.30 20.47 0.36
C LEU A 312 -11.32 21.19 -1.00
N VAL A 313 -10.13 21.64 -1.43
CA VAL A 313 -9.93 22.26 -2.75
C VAL A 313 -9.33 21.22 -3.69
N ILE A 314 -9.88 21.14 -4.89
CA ILE A 314 -9.39 20.25 -5.94
C ILE A 314 -8.94 21.07 -7.13
N GLU A 315 -7.69 20.85 -7.56
CA GLU A 315 -7.07 21.52 -8.69
C GLU A 315 -6.87 20.53 -9.83
N GLY A 316 -7.27 20.92 -11.05
CA GLY A 316 -7.16 20.11 -12.26
C GLY A 316 -8.42 20.18 -13.11
N ASP A 317 -8.38 19.56 -14.28
CA ASP A 317 -9.55 19.44 -15.15
C ASP A 317 -10.44 18.27 -14.66
N PRO A 318 -11.68 18.54 -14.20
CA PRO A 318 -12.59 17.51 -13.74
C PRO A 318 -13.30 16.75 -14.88
N VAL A 319 -13.08 17.12 -16.14
CA VAL A 319 -13.79 16.52 -17.26
C VAL A 319 -13.00 15.33 -17.84
N LEU A 320 -13.67 14.19 -17.96
CA LEU A 320 -13.20 13.01 -18.65
C LEU A 320 -13.99 12.87 -19.96
N ALA A 321 -13.31 12.95 -21.10
CA ALA A 321 -13.93 12.72 -22.39
C ALA A 321 -13.15 11.65 -23.16
N CYS A 322 -13.83 10.60 -23.60
CA CYS A 322 -13.24 9.56 -24.45
C CYS A 322 -14.21 9.14 -25.55
N SER A 323 -13.66 8.63 -26.64
CA SER A 323 -14.41 8.21 -27.82
C SER A 323 -13.64 7.13 -28.55
N ARG A 324 -14.21 6.55 -29.60
CA ARG A 324 -13.45 5.60 -30.43
C ARG A 324 -12.16 6.19 -31.03
N ALA A 325 -12.17 7.47 -31.40
CA ALA A 325 -11.00 8.16 -31.95
C ALA A 325 -9.95 8.51 -30.88
N ASN A 326 -10.41 8.73 -29.64
CA ASN A 326 -9.56 8.95 -28.48
C ASN A 326 -10.02 8.04 -27.32
N PRO A 327 -9.69 6.74 -27.37
CA PRO A 327 -10.29 5.74 -26.49
C PRO A 327 -9.78 5.82 -25.05
N ARG A 328 -8.82 6.69 -24.75
CA ARG A 328 -8.11 6.72 -23.48
C ARG A 328 -7.91 8.16 -23.05
N THR A 329 -8.38 8.49 -21.85
CA THR A 329 -8.23 9.83 -21.29
C THR A 329 -7.75 9.77 -19.85
N ARG A 330 -6.77 10.61 -19.54
CA ARG A 330 -6.14 10.70 -18.23
C ARG A 330 -6.34 12.10 -17.67
N ARG A 331 -6.69 12.18 -16.39
CA ARG A 331 -6.74 13.42 -15.62
C ARG A 331 -6.00 13.25 -14.31
N VAL A 332 -5.29 14.28 -13.88
CA VAL A 332 -4.61 14.30 -12.59
C VAL A 332 -5.21 15.43 -11.79
N LEU A 333 -5.84 15.08 -10.67
CA LEU A 333 -6.38 16.04 -9.73
C LEU A 333 -5.44 16.14 -8.53
N THR A 334 -5.14 17.37 -8.12
CA THR A 334 -4.37 17.65 -6.90
C THR A 334 -5.33 18.10 -5.81
N LEU A 335 -5.31 17.40 -4.67
CA LEU A 335 -6.14 17.68 -3.53
C LEU A 335 -5.38 18.56 -2.55
N ARG A 336 -6.04 19.59 -2.03
CA ARG A 336 -5.52 20.43 -0.95
C ARG A 336 -6.50 20.38 0.21
N PHE A 337 -6.12 19.62 1.23
CA PHE A 337 -6.88 19.54 2.47
C PHE A 337 -6.72 20.83 3.26
N PRO A 338 -7.79 21.29 3.94
CA PRO A 338 -7.69 22.44 4.83
C PRO A 338 -6.78 22.11 6.02
N ALA A 339 -5.94 23.07 6.44
CA ALA A 339 -4.95 22.84 7.50
C ALA A 339 -5.59 22.50 8.85
N ASP A 340 -6.75 23.10 9.12
CA ASP A 340 -7.59 22.95 10.30
C ASP A 340 -8.55 21.75 10.22
N ALA A 341 -8.40 20.86 9.23
CA ALA A 341 -9.20 19.65 9.16
C ALA A 341 -9.09 18.87 10.50
N PRO A 342 -10.21 18.63 11.21
CA PRO A 342 -10.18 18.17 12.59
C PRO A 342 -9.93 16.65 12.70
N ARG A 343 -10.14 15.91 11.60
CA ARG A 343 -9.99 14.45 11.58
C ARG A 343 -8.63 14.04 11.06
N ARG A 344 -8.15 12.91 11.57
CA ARG A 344 -6.92 12.26 11.10
C ARG A 344 -7.13 11.57 9.74
N ALA A 345 -8.25 10.87 9.58
CA ALA A 345 -8.53 10.13 8.36
C ALA A 345 -9.60 10.84 7.53
N HIS A 346 -9.30 11.05 6.26
CA HIS A 346 -10.19 11.66 5.30
C HIS A 346 -10.59 10.65 4.23
N ARG A 347 -11.87 10.30 4.18
CA ARG A 347 -12.45 9.49 3.11
C ARG A 347 -12.98 10.43 2.05
N VAL A 348 -12.34 10.44 0.88
CA VAL A 348 -12.76 11.22 -0.27
C VAL A 348 -13.50 10.29 -1.22
N THR A 349 -14.80 10.52 -1.40
CA THR A 349 -15.59 9.82 -2.41
C THR A 349 -15.53 10.59 -3.71
N PHE A 350 -14.98 9.97 -4.74
CA PHE A 350 -15.05 10.46 -6.12
C PHE A 350 -16.19 9.80 -6.86
N THR A 351 -17.02 10.60 -7.52
CA THR A 351 -18.09 10.12 -8.39
C THR A 351 -17.88 10.70 -9.77
N VAL A 352 -17.91 9.88 -10.82
CA VAL A 352 -17.94 10.38 -12.19
C VAL A 352 -19.35 10.28 -12.70
N ARG A 353 -19.93 11.45 -13.01
CA ARG A 353 -21.28 11.54 -13.60
C ARG A 353 -21.18 11.78 -15.08
N ASP A 354 -21.96 11.05 -15.85
CA ASP A 354 -22.14 11.35 -17.25
C ASP A 354 -22.76 12.75 -17.41
N THR A 355 -22.24 13.54 -18.35
CA THR A 355 -22.59 14.97 -18.47
C THR A 355 -24.02 15.15 -18.99
N ASP A 356 -24.47 14.25 -19.86
CA ASP A 356 -25.76 14.36 -20.54
C ASP A 356 -26.88 13.77 -19.67
N THR A 357 -26.64 12.60 -19.06
CA THR A 357 -27.64 11.86 -18.29
C THR A 357 -27.60 12.13 -16.79
N GLN A 358 -26.51 12.70 -16.27
CA GLN A 358 -26.23 12.89 -14.84
C GLN A 358 -26.13 11.59 -14.02
N GLU A 359 -26.16 10.42 -14.69
CA GLU A 359 -26.02 9.11 -14.05
C GLU A 359 -24.60 8.92 -13.53
N SER A 360 -24.48 8.25 -12.38
CA SER A 360 -23.19 7.91 -11.77
C SER A 360 -22.60 6.69 -12.48
N ILE A 361 -21.57 6.90 -13.30
CA ILE A 361 -20.88 5.85 -14.05
C ILE A 361 -19.87 5.11 -13.17
N SER A 362 -19.15 5.85 -12.33
CA SER A 362 -18.15 5.27 -11.42
C SER A 362 -18.16 5.98 -10.08
N ARG A 363 -17.90 5.22 -9.01
CA ARG A 363 -17.75 5.74 -7.64
C ARG A 363 -16.58 5.04 -6.98
N THR A 364 -15.60 5.82 -6.50
CA THR A 364 -14.41 5.31 -5.81
C THR A 364 -14.22 6.07 -4.50
N GLU A 365 -14.01 5.37 -3.39
CA GLU A 365 -13.61 5.98 -2.12
C GLU A 365 -12.10 5.81 -1.93
N LEU A 366 -11.40 6.91 -1.67
CA LEU A 366 -9.97 6.92 -1.37
C LEU A 366 -9.73 7.49 0.03
N ARG A 367 -8.80 6.88 0.78
CA ARG A 367 -8.47 7.29 2.15
C ARG A 367 -7.14 8.04 2.17
N PHE A 368 -7.18 9.25 2.72
CA PHE A 368 -6.01 10.07 3.04
C PHE A 368 -5.86 10.18 4.56
N VAL A 369 -4.63 10.35 5.03
CA VAL A 369 -4.31 10.35 6.46
C VAL A 369 -3.46 11.56 6.81
N LYS A 370 -3.96 12.44 7.66
CA LYS A 370 -3.16 13.46 8.33
C LYS A 370 -2.25 12.78 9.37
N PRO A 371 -0.92 12.89 9.27
CA PRO A 371 -0.01 12.34 10.26
C PRO A 371 -0.27 12.89 11.66
N TYR A 372 0.17 12.14 12.68
CA TYR A 372 0.24 12.69 14.03
C TYR A 372 1.34 13.74 14.10
N ALA A 373 1.17 14.70 15.01
CA ALA A 373 2.30 15.46 15.48
C ALA A 373 3.22 14.56 16.31
N TRP A 374 4.53 14.74 16.18
CA TRP A 374 5.54 13.98 16.89
C TRP A 374 6.57 14.90 17.53
N ALA A 375 7.07 14.49 18.68
CA ALA A 375 8.27 15.05 19.27
C ALA A 375 9.32 13.95 19.35
N PHE A 376 10.52 14.22 18.83
CA PHE A 376 11.60 13.26 18.78
C PHE A 376 12.76 13.67 19.69
N LEU A 377 13.36 12.70 20.34
CA LEU A 377 14.56 12.87 21.17
C LEU A 377 15.63 11.86 20.75
N GLY A 378 16.80 12.36 20.34
CA GLY A 378 17.91 11.57 19.80
C GLY A 378 18.70 12.33 18.72
N PRO A 379 19.45 11.64 17.83
CA PRO A 379 19.76 10.21 17.82
C PRO A 379 20.85 9.88 18.85
N PHE A 380 20.58 8.96 19.76
CA PHE A 380 21.59 8.45 20.70
C PHE A 380 22.43 7.38 20.01
N ALA A 381 23.75 7.37 20.25
CA ALA A 381 24.65 6.38 19.71
C ALA A 381 24.37 5.01 20.34
N ASP A 382 24.21 3.98 19.51
CA ASP A 382 24.06 2.60 19.98
C ASP A 382 25.40 1.86 19.90
N THR A 383 26.26 2.10 20.89
CA THR A 383 27.58 1.46 20.97
C THR A 383 27.44 0.02 21.49
N VAL A 384 27.35 -0.89 20.53
CA VAL A 384 27.38 -2.36 20.59
C VAL A 384 27.91 -2.95 21.92
N ARG A 385 27.04 -3.76 22.56
CA ARG A 385 27.00 -4.34 23.94
C ARG A 385 26.14 -3.56 24.93
N ALA A 386 25.99 -2.25 24.78
CA ALA A 386 25.10 -1.48 25.64
C ALA A 386 23.63 -1.70 25.27
N SER A 387 23.16 -1.60 24.02
CA SER A 387 21.73 -1.86 23.71
C SER A 387 21.23 -3.21 24.21
N LYS A 388 21.92 -4.32 23.89
CA LYS A 388 21.62 -5.66 24.42
C LYS A 388 21.65 -5.78 25.96
N ARG A 389 22.31 -4.86 26.70
CA ARG A 389 22.34 -4.80 28.18
C ARG A 389 21.46 -3.70 28.80
N VAL A 390 21.25 -2.58 28.11
CA VAL A 390 20.33 -1.47 28.44
C VAL A 390 18.89 -1.92 28.22
N TYR A 391 18.65 -2.92 27.37
CA TYR A 391 17.39 -3.65 27.31
C TYR A 391 17.00 -4.32 28.64
N ARG A 392 17.95 -4.56 29.56
CA ARG A 392 17.62 -5.01 30.93
C ARG A 392 17.33 -3.87 31.90
N TYR A 393 17.80 -2.64 31.66
CA TYR A 393 17.77 -1.56 32.65
C TYR A 393 16.66 -0.52 32.47
N THR A 394 15.86 -0.62 31.40
CA THR A 394 14.56 0.10 31.32
C THR A 394 13.37 -0.85 31.12
N GLY A 395 13.55 -2.16 31.33
CA GLY A 395 12.50 -3.16 31.04
C GLY A 395 12.85 -4.62 31.35
N THR A 396 13.43 -4.95 32.51
CA THR A 396 13.43 -6.35 32.98
C THR A 396 12.03 -6.75 33.45
N ILE A 397 11.24 -7.36 32.56
CA ILE A 397 10.17 -8.27 32.97
C ILE A 397 10.79 -9.65 33.12
N ASP A 398 11.19 -9.96 34.34
CA ASP A 398 11.14 -11.35 34.81
C ASP A 398 10.29 -11.50 36.08
N ARG A 399 9.84 -10.42 36.73
CA ARG A 399 8.96 -10.49 37.92
C ARG A 399 8.22 -9.19 38.25
N LEU A 400 7.23 -8.71 37.48
CA LEU A 400 6.39 -7.60 38.00
C LEU A 400 4.92 -7.71 37.58
N ARG A 401 4.10 -8.07 38.57
CA ARG A 401 2.70 -7.68 38.69
C ARG A 401 2.65 -6.34 39.44
N GLN A 402 2.88 -5.18 38.80
CA GLN A 402 2.25 -3.87 39.11
C GLN A 402 2.84 -2.64 38.37
N ALA A 403 1.90 -1.75 38.01
CA ALA A 403 1.88 -0.28 37.76
C ALA A 403 2.97 0.46 36.97
N CYS A 404 2.51 1.27 36.00
CA CYS A 404 3.18 2.31 35.19
C CYS A 404 4.69 2.48 35.35
N ASP A 405 5.42 2.34 34.23
CA ASP A 405 6.80 2.82 34.16
C ASP A 405 6.77 4.37 34.17
N ASP A 406 7.35 5.01 35.19
CA ASP A 406 7.42 6.48 35.28
C ASP A 406 8.18 7.08 34.09
N THR A 407 9.15 6.35 33.53
CA THR A 407 10.04 6.83 32.47
C THR A 407 9.29 7.20 31.18
N PRO A 408 8.44 6.35 30.57
CA PRO A 408 7.57 6.76 29.46
C PRO A 408 6.70 7.99 29.76
N MET A 409 6.18 8.13 30.99
CA MET A 409 5.39 9.32 31.35
C MET A 409 6.26 10.58 31.42
N ARG A 410 7.50 10.47 31.89
CA ARG A 410 8.48 11.56 31.88
C ARG A 410 8.90 11.94 30.45
N LEU A 411 9.09 10.95 29.58
CA LEU A 411 9.31 11.16 28.14
C LEU A 411 8.12 11.87 27.49
N ALA A 412 6.89 11.45 27.81
CA ALA A 412 5.67 12.07 27.28
C ALA A 412 5.52 13.56 27.65
N LYS A 413 5.97 13.93 28.85
CA LYS A 413 6.05 15.33 29.32
C LYS A 413 7.21 16.12 28.72
N ARG A 414 8.03 15.49 27.87
CA ARG A 414 9.17 16.11 27.21
C ARG A 414 10.15 16.77 28.20
N LEU A 415 10.40 16.11 29.33
CA LEU A 415 11.36 16.63 30.31
C LEU A 415 12.76 16.78 29.69
N PRO A 416 13.61 17.67 30.23
CA PRO A 416 15.00 17.81 29.80
C PRO A 416 15.78 16.50 29.91
N VAL A 417 16.76 16.31 29.03
CA VAL A 417 17.63 15.10 28.98
C VAL A 417 18.26 14.76 30.33
N ALA A 418 18.69 15.78 31.09
CA ALA A 418 19.24 15.61 32.43
C ALA A 418 18.22 15.00 33.41
N GLU A 419 16.97 15.49 33.38
CA GLU A 419 15.91 14.93 34.21
C GLU A 419 15.58 13.50 33.80
N LEU A 420 15.56 13.21 32.49
CA LEU A 420 15.32 11.86 31.98
C LEU A 420 16.42 10.84 32.37
N GLY A 421 17.52 11.27 32.98
CA GLY A 421 18.66 10.40 33.30
C GLY A 421 19.44 9.98 32.05
N LEU A 422 19.36 10.77 30.97
CA LEU A 422 20.02 10.51 29.70
C LEU A 422 21.26 11.40 29.49
N GLY A 423 21.68 12.14 30.51
CA GLY A 423 22.80 13.10 30.42
C GLY A 423 24.13 12.47 30.03
N ASP A 424 24.37 11.21 30.41
CA ASP A 424 25.60 10.47 30.09
C ASP A 424 25.51 9.65 28.79
N VAL A 425 24.36 9.67 28.12
CA VAL A 425 24.16 8.90 26.88
C VAL A 425 24.78 9.67 25.71
N SER A 426 25.75 9.04 25.03
CA SER A 426 26.39 9.64 23.86
C SER A 426 25.39 9.85 22.71
N VAL A 427 25.45 10.99 22.03
CA VAL A 427 24.79 11.21 20.73
C VAL A 427 25.64 10.69 19.59
N VAL A 428 24.97 10.41 18.47
CA VAL A 428 25.65 10.30 17.19
C VAL A 428 26.37 11.62 16.88
N ARG A 429 27.64 11.53 16.48
CA ARG A 429 28.53 12.66 16.30
C ARG A 429 27.91 13.73 15.40
N GLY A 430 27.89 14.98 15.87
CA GLY A 430 27.43 16.14 15.10
C GLY A 430 25.96 16.52 15.31
N ILE A 431 25.21 15.81 16.15
CA ILE A 431 23.82 16.16 16.47
C ILE A 431 23.73 16.54 17.96
N PRO A 432 23.46 17.81 18.31
CA PRO A 432 23.39 18.23 19.71
C PRO A 432 22.23 17.56 20.45
N LEU A 433 22.52 17.09 21.68
CA LEU A 433 21.68 16.26 22.55
C LEU A 433 20.45 16.94 23.15
N THR A 434 20.33 18.26 23.04
CA THR A 434 19.71 19.00 24.15
C THR A 434 18.21 19.26 24.01
N GLU A 435 17.63 19.03 22.83
CA GLU A 435 16.28 19.53 22.54
C GLU A 435 15.40 18.52 21.82
N TRP A 436 14.13 18.52 22.20
CA TRP A 436 13.08 17.80 21.51
C TRP A 436 12.83 18.43 20.14
N ARG A 437 12.91 17.61 19.08
CA ARG A 437 12.56 18.04 17.72
C ARG A 437 11.09 17.81 17.47
N ILE A 438 10.34 18.87 17.26
CA ILE A 438 8.90 18.82 17.02
C ILE A 438 8.64 18.80 15.52
N VAL A 439 7.76 17.88 15.09
CA VAL A 439 7.26 17.80 13.72
C VAL A 439 5.75 17.62 13.77
N ASP A 440 4.99 18.66 13.39
CA ASP A 440 3.53 18.67 13.41
C ASP A 440 2.90 18.83 12.02
N ASP A 441 3.73 19.05 11.01
CA ASP A 441 3.34 19.26 9.63
C ASP A 441 3.35 17.99 8.78
N GLY A 442 3.81 16.86 9.34
CA GLY A 442 3.90 15.58 8.63
C GLY A 442 5.14 15.43 7.73
N SER A 443 6.06 16.39 7.72
CA SER A 443 7.30 16.33 6.93
C SER A 443 8.18 15.11 7.27
N CYS A 444 8.07 14.58 8.48
CA CYS A 444 8.73 13.34 8.91
C CYS A 444 8.07 12.06 8.39
N THR A 445 6.98 12.13 7.62
CA THR A 445 6.32 10.92 7.09
C THR A 445 6.65 10.65 5.64
N ASP A 446 6.62 9.38 5.24
CA ASP A 446 6.63 8.96 3.84
C ASP A 446 5.23 9.09 3.21
N TRP A 447 5.11 8.70 1.94
CA TRP A 447 3.88 8.84 1.19
C TRP A 447 2.74 7.96 1.71
N THR A 448 3.03 6.92 2.48
CA THR A 448 2.04 6.03 3.10
C THR A 448 1.54 6.54 4.45
N GLY A 449 2.21 7.56 5.00
CA GLY A 449 2.00 8.08 6.34
C GLY A 449 2.82 7.40 7.44
N ALA A 450 3.75 6.52 7.10
CA ALA A 450 4.70 5.98 8.08
C ALA A 450 5.79 7.02 8.37
N VAL A 451 6.29 7.05 9.60
CA VAL A 451 7.31 7.98 10.05
C VAL A 451 8.69 7.50 9.59
N ASP A 452 9.43 8.40 8.97
CA ASP A 452 10.82 8.28 8.58
C ASP A 452 11.66 9.22 9.48
N VAL A 453 12.25 8.61 10.49
CA VAL A 453 13.10 9.27 11.49
C VAL A 453 14.38 9.82 10.86
N ALA A 454 14.83 9.27 9.73
CA ALA A 454 15.99 9.82 9.01
C ALA A 454 15.69 11.21 8.43
N LYS A 455 14.43 11.57 8.16
CA LYS A 455 14.05 12.96 7.81
C LYS A 455 14.20 13.93 8.98
N VAL A 456 14.17 13.43 10.22
CA VAL A 456 14.30 14.23 11.43
C VAL A 456 15.76 14.41 11.83
N PHE A 457 16.56 13.35 11.76
CA PHE A 457 17.94 13.35 12.28
C PHE A 457 19.02 13.14 11.22
N GLY A 458 18.67 12.88 9.96
CA GLY A 458 19.59 12.36 8.95
C GLY A 458 19.83 10.86 9.09
N THR A 459 20.69 10.31 8.25
CA THR A 459 21.12 8.91 8.36
C THR A 459 22.10 8.76 9.52
N ALA A 460 21.71 7.97 10.52
CA ALA A 460 22.49 7.75 11.73
C ALA A 460 22.39 6.28 12.15
N ALA A 461 23.47 5.52 12.03
CA ALA A 461 23.53 4.12 12.42
C ALA A 461 24.93 3.77 12.98
N PRO A 462 25.04 2.95 14.04
CA PRO A 462 23.94 2.45 14.87
C PRO A 462 23.44 3.51 15.86
N ALA A 463 22.12 3.65 16.00
CA ALA A 463 21.49 4.69 16.82
C ALA A 463 20.17 4.24 17.44
N PHE A 464 19.64 5.02 18.38
CA PHE A 464 18.24 4.93 18.77
C PHE A 464 17.64 6.31 19.08
N ALA A 465 16.31 6.40 19.06
CA ALA A 465 15.58 7.61 19.39
C ALA A 465 14.26 7.29 20.09
N TYR A 466 13.71 8.30 20.73
CA TYR A 466 12.33 8.28 21.22
C TYR A 466 11.46 9.15 20.33
N ALA A 467 10.23 8.70 20.08
CA ALA A 467 9.17 9.46 19.44
C ALA A 467 7.96 9.51 20.38
N VAL A 468 7.41 10.69 20.57
CA VAL A 468 6.26 10.93 21.45
C VAL A 468 5.14 11.55 20.64
N THR A 469 3.93 11.07 20.82
CA THR A 469 2.71 11.71 20.35
C THR A 469 1.61 11.63 21.39
N TRP A 470 0.52 12.34 21.16
CA TRP A 470 -0.68 12.28 21.98
C TRP A 470 -1.90 12.01 21.10
N ILE A 471 -2.70 11.03 21.53
CA ILE A 471 -3.99 10.72 20.92
C ILE A 471 -5.12 11.11 21.89
N HIS A 472 -6.22 11.60 21.35
CA HIS A 472 -7.41 11.94 22.11
C HIS A 472 -8.47 10.84 21.92
N ALA A 473 -9.03 10.34 23.01
CA ALA A 473 -10.18 9.45 22.98
C ALA A 473 -11.41 10.16 23.55
N GLU A 474 -12.48 10.26 22.76
CA GLU A 474 -13.73 10.93 23.21
C GLU A 474 -14.38 10.24 24.42
N THR A 475 -14.20 8.93 24.51
CA THR A 475 -14.70 8.08 25.60
C THR A 475 -13.56 7.27 26.21
N ALA A 476 -13.79 6.74 27.41
CA ALA A 476 -12.87 5.76 28.00
C ALA A 476 -13.07 4.41 27.29
N LEU A 477 -11.97 3.78 26.88
CA LEU A 477 -11.97 2.62 26.01
C LEU A 477 -11.13 1.54 26.65
N ASN A 478 -11.78 0.47 27.08
CA ASN A 478 -11.10 -0.61 27.80
C ASN A 478 -10.07 -1.33 26.93
N HIS A 479 -10.31 -1.41 25.62
CA HIS A 479 -9.39 -1.99 24.66
C HIS A 479 -9.50 -1.27 23.33
N ARG A 480 -8.38 -0.68 22.87
CA ARG A 480 -8.24 -0.19 21.49
C ARG A 480 -7.09 -0.87 20.81
N SER A 481 -7.34 -1.28 19.57
CA SER A 481 -6.33 -1.94 18.75
C SER A 481 -5.40 -0.90 18.15
N PHE A 482 -4.11 -1.16 18.25
CA PHE A 482 -3.07 -0.45 17.54
C PHE A 482 -2.41 -1.39 16.56
N THR A 483 -2.00 -0.87 15.40
CA THR A 483 -1.00 -1.53 14.58
C THR A 483 0.30 -0.77 14.70
N PHE A 484 1.35 -1.49 15.06
CA PHE A 484 2.69 -0.96 15.20
C PHE A 484 3.64 -1.76 14.31
N GLN A 485 4.45 -1.05 13.53
CA GLN A 485 5.52 -1.61 12.71
C GLN A 485 6.76 -0.78 13.01
N ALA A 486 7.76 -1.37 13.64
CA ALA A 486 9.06 -0.72 13.80
C ALA A 486 10.02 -1.28 12.77
N ASP A 487 10.86 -0.41 12.23
CA ASP A 487 12.04 -0.81 11.48
C ASP A 487 13.16 -1.18 12.46
N ASP A 488 13.84 -2.30 12.21
CA ASP A 488 14.64 -3.02 13.20
C ASP A 488 13.84 -3.33 14.47
N SER A 489 14.32 -2.88 15.63
CA SER A 489 13.73 -3.13 16.94
C SER A 489 12.97 -1.92 17.47
N GLY A 490 11.86 -2.18 18.17
CA GLY A 490 10.95 -1.13 18.61
C GLY A 490 10.16 -1.46 19.88
N TRP A 491 9.82 -0.42 20.64
CA TRP A 491 8.98 -0.50 21.83
C TRP A 491 7.87 0.52 21.74
N LEU A 492 6.67 0.12 22.13
CA LEU A 492 5.49 0.96 22.17
C LEU A 492 4.96 1.00 23.60
N TRP A 493 4.78 2.21 24.11
CA TRP A 493 4.04 2.47 25.34
C TRP A 493 2.84 3.37 25.07
N ALA A 494 1.75 3.12 25.79
CA ALA A 494 0.58 3.99 25.82
C ALA A 494 0.17 4.20 27.28
N ASN A 495 -0.08 5.44 27.68
CA ASN A 495 -0.42 5.78 29.07
C ASN A 495 0.60 5.27 30.10
N GLY A 496 1.88 5.18 29.73
CA GLY A 496 2.94 4.65 30.60
C GLY A 496 3.00 3.12 30.72
N HIS A 497 2.14 2.39 30.01
CA HIS A 497 2.14 0.93 29.97
C HIS A 497 2.82 0.43 28.72
N THR A 498 3.67 -0.60 28.83
CA THR A 498 4.19 -1.30 27.65
C THR A 498 3.05 -2.00 26.92
N VAL A 499 2.90 -1.67 25.64
CA VAL A 499 1.89 -2.21 24.74
C VAL A 499 2.51 -3.22 23.78
N ALA A 500 3.75 -2.99 23.36
CA ALA A 500 4.49 -3.93 22.54
C ALA A 500 6.00 -3.81 22.67
N GLN A 501 6.69 -4.91 22.37
CA GLN A 501 8.13 -5.01 22.26
C GLN A 501 8.50 -5.86 21.04
N LEU A 502 9.36 -5.34 20.19
CA LEU A 502 9.89 -5.97 18.99
C LEU A 502 11.41 -5.99 19.11
N PRO A 503 12.02 -6.99 19.78
CA PRO A 503 13.46 -7.00 20.07
C PRO A 503 14.31 -7.58 18.93
N LEU A 504 13.70 -7.83 17.77
CA LEU A 504 14.36 -8.41 16.60
C LEU A 504 14.76 -7.29 15.64
N ASP A 505 15.82 -7.51 14.87
CA ASP A 505 16.26 -6.61 13.82
C ASP A 505 15.66 -7.11 12.50
N LEU A 506 14.39 -6.79 12.23
CA LEU A 506 13.77 -7.08 10.93
C LEU A 506 13.30 -5.78 10.29
N PRO A 507 13.24 -5.75 8.94
CA PRO A 507 12.66 -4.62 8.23
C PRO A 507 11.20 -4.40 8.66
N ARG A 508 10.77 -3.14 8.64
CA ARG A 508 9.42 -2.68 9.03
C ARG A 508 8.29 -3.55 8.47
N GLU A 509 8.40 -3.99 7.22
CA GLU A 509 7.45 -4.83 6.47
C GLU A 509 7.18 -6.17 7.17
N ALA A 510 8.22 -6.78 7.73
CA ALA A 510 8.14 -8.08 8.40
C ALA A 510 7.59 -7.98 9.83
N HIS A 511 7.44 -6.77 10.35
CA HIS A 511 7.23 -6.47 11.77
C HIS A 511 5.88 -5.83 12.10
N ARG A 512 4.82 -6.18 11.35
CA ARG A 512 3.47 -5.73 11.70
C ARG A 512 2.91 -6.51 12.87
N ILE A 513 2.75 -5.84 14.01
CA ILE A 513 2.01 -6.38 15.14
C ILE A 513 0.72 -5.63 15.37
N TRP A 514 -0.25 -6.41 15.84
CA TRP A 514 -1.55 -5.93 16.28
C TRP A 514 -1.58 -6.10 17.79
N THR A 515 -1.80 -5.01 18.49
CA THR A 515 -1.78 -4.98 19.96
C THR A 515 -2.93 -4.13 20.46
N SER A 516 -3.18 -4.11 21.77
CA SER A 516 -4.21 -3.25 22.34
C SER A 516 -3.82 -2.71 23.70
N ALA A 517 -4.35 -1.54 24.05
CA ALA A 517 -4.21 -0.94 25.37
C ALA A 517 -5.49 -0.18 25.74
N PRO A 518 -5.76 0.00 27.03
CA PRO A 518 -6.84 0.87 27.47
C PRO A 518 -6.49 2.34 27.20
N LEU A 519 -7.47 3.10 26.75
CA LEU A 519 -7.41 4.56 26.61
C LEU A 519 -8.36 5.22 27.62
N ARG A 520 -7.87 6.26 28.27
CA ARG A 520 -8.66 7.14 29.12
C ARG A 520 -9.41 8.13 28.23
N LYS A 521 -10.57 8.60 28.70
CA LYS A 521 -11.23 9.75 28.08
C LYS A 521 -10.27 10.94 28.09
N GLY A 522 -10.12 11.61 26.95
CA GLY A 522 -9.22 12.74 26.76
C GLY A 522 -7.85 12.35 26.19
N PRO A 523 -6.78 13.10 26.53
CA PRO A 523 -5.43 12.88 26.03
C PRO A 523 -4.79 11.60 26.59
N ASN A 524 -4.13 10.84 25.71
CA ASN A 524 -3.37 9.64 26.03
C ASN A 524 -1.98 9.74 25.36
N PRO A 525 -0.88 9.72 26.12
CA PRO A 525 0.45 9.76 25.51
C PRO A 525 0.79 8.40 24.92
N VAL A 526 1.43 8.45 23.76
CA VAL A 526 2.06 7.32 23.08
C VAL A 526 3.54 7.61 22.99
N VAL A 527 4.35 6.69 23.48
CA VAL A 527 5.81 6.79 23.44
C VAL A 527 6.34 5.60 22.66
N ILE A 528 7.28 5.85 21.77
CA ILE A 528 7.91 4.84 20.95
C ILE A 528 9.42 4.98 21.11
N LYS A 529 10.12 3.85 21.30
CA LYS A 529 11.57 3.78 21.16
C LYS A 529 11.89 2.99 19.91
N LEU A 530 12.83 3.48 19.12
CA LEU A 530 13.22 2.89 17.84
C LEU A 530 14.72 2.78 17.79
N THR A 531 15.24 1.61 17.44
CA THR A 531 16.64 1.48 17.05
C THR A 531 16.80 1.69 15.56
N GLN A 532 18.03 1.99 15.19
CA GLN A 532 18.54 1.91 13.84
C GLN A 532 19.86 1.15 13.92
N ASN A 533 19.87 -0.09 13.49
CA ASN A 533 21.05 -0.94 13.47
C ASN A 533 21.72 -0.94 12.10
N GLN A 534 20.91 -0.89 11.05
CA GLN A 534 21.42 -1.02 9.68
C GLN A 534 20.91 0.10 8.78
N ARG A 535 19.69 -0.05 8.26
CA ARG A 535 19.17 0.69 7.10
C ARG A 535 17.71 1.01 7.33
N PHE A 536 17.30 2.16 6.79
CA PHE A 536 15.99 2.75 7.03
C PHE A 536 15.77 3.02 8.53
N TRP A 537 15.08 4.10 8.87
CA TRP A 537 14.86 4.37 10.28
C TRP A 537 13.47 4.93 10.44
N GLY A 538 12.53 4.07 10.79
CA GLY A 538 11.14 4.47 10.75
C GLY A 538 10.21 3.57 11.51
N PHE A 539 8.95 3.97 11.52
CA PHE A 539 7.88 3.17 12.08
C PHE A 539 6.52 3.58 11.52
N ARG A 540 5.57 2.67 11.60
CA ARG A 540 4.15 2.97 11.40
C ARG A 540 3.42 2.79 12.71
N PHE A 541 2.59 3.77 13.04
CA PHE A 541 1.66 3.69 14.16
C PHE A 541 0.27 4.10 13.70
N ASP A 542 -0.66 3.17 13.79
CA ASP A 542 -2.06 3.41 13.49
C ASP A 542 -2.94 2.95 14.64
N VAL A 543 -3.95 3.76 14.93
CA VAL A 543 -5.07 3.36 15.77
C VAL A 543 -6.10 2.71 14.86
N VAL A 544 -6.43 1.45 15.15
CA VAL A 544 -7.36 0.66 14.35
C VAL A 544 -8.68 0.56 15.08
N ASP A 545 -9.74 1.07 14.46
CA ASP A 545 -11.11 0.90 14.93
C ASP A 545 -11.61 -0.51 14.64
N TRP A 546 -11.20 -1.45 15.50
CA TRP A 546 -11.67 -2.82 15.46
C TRP A 546 -12.95 -2.97 16.29
N HIS A 547 -14.05 -2.42 15.77
CA HIS A 547 -15.37 -2.61 16.38
C HIS A 547 -16.03 -3.87 15.83
N TRP A 548 -15.73 -5.04 16.41
CA TRP A 548 -16.52 -6.25 16.15
C TRP A 548 -17.98 -6.14 16.64
N GLN A 549 -18.27 -5.14 17.50
CA GLN A 549 -19.55 -4.96 18.18
C GLN A 549 -20.43 -3.81 17.65
N GLY A 550 -20.10 -3.19 16.51
CA GLY A 550 -20.99 -2.21 15.87
C GLY A 550 -21.26 -0.92 16.65
N ARG A 551 -20.57 -0.66 17.78
CA ARG A 551 -20.60 0.65 18.46
C ARG A 551 -19.80 1.65 17.63
N ARG A 552 -20.47 2.25 16.66
CA ARG A 552 -19.97 3.41 15.91
C ARG A 552 -19.98 4.61 16.85
N GLY A 553 -18.86 5.32 16.97
CA GLY A 553 -18.88 6.65 17.58
C GLY A 553 -17.66 7.08 18.36
N ASP A 554 -16.77 6.16 18.75
CA ASP A 554 -15.60 6.58 19.51
C ASP A 554 -14.51 7.07 18.57
N VAL A 555 -14.44 8.38 18.36
CA VAL A 555 -13.40 8.98 17.52
C VAL A 555 -12.11 9.06 18.32
N ILE A 556 -11.06 8.44 17.79
CA ILE A 556 -9.69 8.70 18.25
C ILE A 556 -9.05 9.67 17.26
N THR A 557 -8.65 10.83 17.76
CA THR A 557 -7.96 11.86 16.97
C THR A 557 -6.52 12.01 17.45
N GLY A 558 -5.65 12.51 16.58
CA GLY A 558 -4.35 13.04 17.02
C GLY A 558 -4.55 14.42 17.64
N LEU A 559 -3.76 14.75 18.66
CA LEU A 559 -3.71 16.12 19.20
C LEU A 559 -2.60 16.92 18.51
N GLY A 560 -2.90 18.19 18.21
CA GLY A 560 -1.87 19.15 17.81
C GLY A 560 -0.93 19.47 18.97
N ILE A 561 0.30 19.91 18.68
CA ILE A 561 1.32 20.18 19.71
C ILE A 561 0.85 21.17 20.79
N ALA A 562 0.05 22.17 20.40
CA ALA A 562 -0.49 23.17 21.31
C ALA A 562 -1.49 22.58 22.33
N GLU A 563 -2.10 21.43 22.02
CA GLU A 563 -3.09 20.75 22.85
C GLU A 563 -2.47 19.67 23.74
N TRP A 564 -1.16 19.41 23.59
CA TRP A 564 -0.47 18.41 24.40
C TRP A 564 -0.40 18.86 25.86
N PRO A 565 -0.74 17.98 26.82
CA PRO A 565 -0.50 18.25 28.23
C PRO A 565 0.96 18.62 28.49
N LYS A 566 1.17 19.67 29.30
CA LYS A 566 2.49 20.15 29.72
C LYS A 566 3.04 19.34 30.89
#